data_AF-A0A963GL87-F1
#
_entry.id   AF-A0A963GL87-F1
#
_cell.length_a   1.000
_cell.length_b   1.000
_cell.length_c   1.000
_cell.angle_alpha   90.00
_cell.angle_beta   90.00
_cell.angle_gamma   90.00
#
_symmetry.space_group_name_H-M   'P 1'
#
loop_
_entity.id
_entity.type
_entity.pdbx_description
1 polymer ?
#
loop_
_entity_poly.entity_id
_entity_poly.type
_entity_poly.pdbx_seq_one_letter_code
_entity_poly.pdbx_strand_id
1 'polypeptide(L)'
;MTSPKLSPDSPVPGFDTLGLPDSVLEALKAIGYERPSPIQAACIPLLLKGHDLLGQAQTGTGKTAAFALPLLSRIDAGLNEPQVLVLTPTR
;
A
#
# COMPACT_ATOMS: atom_id res chain seq x y z
N MET A 1 22.49 -13.29 -2.78
CA MET A 1 21.07 -13.57 -2.45
C MET A 1 20.22 -12.88 -3.50
N THR A 2 19.70 -13.64 -4.46
CA THR A 2 19.03 -13.12 -5.66
C THR A 2 17.60 -12.68 -5.30
N SER A 3 17.33 -11.38 -5.37
CA SER A 3 15.95 -10.87 -5.33
C SER A 3 15.13 -11.50 -6.45
N PRO A 4 13.89 -11.95 -6.19
CA PRO A 4 13.05 -12.51 -7.25
C PRO A 4 12.75 -11.40 -8.26
N LYS A 5 13.21 -11.59 -9.51
CA LYS A 5 12.77 -10.76 -10.64
C LYS A 5 11.33 -11.13 -10.94
N LEU A 6 10.41 -10.18 -10.76
CA LEU A 6 9.04 -10.30 -11.24
C LEU A 6 9.07 -10.44 -12.77
N SER A 7 8.56 -11.56 -13.29
CA SER A 7 8.39 -11.79 -14.73
C SER A 7 7.18 -11.01 -15.27
N PRO A 8 7.26 -10.44 -16.49
CA PRO A 8 6.21 -9.58 -17.05
C PRO A 8 4.88 -10.29 -17.34
N ASP A 9 4.88 -11.62 -17.44
CA ASP A 9 3.68 -12.44 -17.73
C ASP A 9 3.02 -13.06 -16.49
N SER A 10 3.50 -12.73 -15.28
CA SER A 10 2.79 -13.12 -14.06
C SER A 10 1.63 -12.15 -13.84
N PRO A 11 0.38 -12.61 -13.68
CA PRO A 11 -0.72 -11.71 -13.35
C PRO A 11 -0.34 -10.94 -12.09
N VAL A 12 -0.23 -9.61 -12.21
CA VAL A 12 0.03 -8.75 -11.06
C VAL A 12 -1.07 -9.05 -10.04
N PRO A 13 -0.71 -9.54 -8.84
CA PRO A 13 -1.72 -9.93 -7.86
C PRO A 13 -2.65 -8.76 -7.58
N GLY A 14 -3.96 -9.01 -7.58
CA GLY A 14 -4.96 -7.97 -7.30
C GLY A 14 -4.83 -7.43 -5.88
N PHE A 15 -5.50 -6.31 -5.58
CA PHE A 15 -5.48 -5.74 -4.23
C PHE A 15 -5.93 -6.72 -3.13
N ASP A 16 -6.84 -7.64 -3.48
CA ASP A 16 -7.35 -8.73 -2.64
C ASP A 16 -6.25 -9.69 -2.15
N THR A 17 -5.15 -9.82 -2.88
CA THR A 17 -4.02 -10.67 -2.50
C THR A 17 -3.03 -9.99 -1.55
N LEU A 18 -3.17 -8.69 -1.30
CA LEU A 18 -2.18 -7.89 -0.54
C LEU A 18 -2.43 -7.90 0.98
N GLY A 19 -3.50 -8.55 1.45
CA GLY A 19 -3.84 -8.65 2.86
C GLY A 19 -4.55 -7.42 3.44
N LEU A 20 -5.12 -6.57 2.60
CA LEU A 20 -5.91 -5.41 3.03
C LEU A 20 -7.27 -5.86 3.62
N PRO A 21 -7.82 -5.14 4.61
CA PRO A 21 -9.16 -5.40 5.12
C PRO A 21 -10.25 -5.23 4.04
N ASP A 22 -11.34 -5.99 4.15
CA ASP A 22 -12.45 -5.94 3.19
C ASP A 22 -13.03 -4.53 3.01
N SER A 23 -13.13 -3.74 4.08
CA SER A 23 -13.60 -2.35 4.01
C SER A 23 -12.74 -1.47 3.10
N VAL A 24 -11.42 -1.71 3.09
CA VAL A 24 -10.49 -1.00 2.21
C VAL A 24 -10.61 -1.51 0.78
N LEU A 25 -10.76 -2.82 0.58
CA LEU A 25 -10.97 -3.41 -0.76
C LEU A 25 -12.25 -2.91 -1.43
N GLU A 26 -13.35 -2.81 -0.68
CA GLU A 26 -14.61 -2.26 -1.19
C GLU A 26 -14.48 -0.76 -1.53
N ALA A 27 -13.78 0.01 -0.69
CA ALA A 27 -13.49 1.40 -0.99
C ALA A 27 -12.66 1.56 -2.28
N LEU A 28 -11.62 0.73 -2.45
CA LEU A 28 -10.79 0.71 -3.66
C LEU A 28 -11.60 0.41 -4.93
N LYS A 29 -12.50 -0.57 -4.89
CA LYS A 29 -13.40 -0.87 -6.00
C LYS A 29 -14.31 0.32 -6.32
N ALA A 30 -14.90 0.93 -5.29
CA ALA A 30 -15.82 2.06 -5.45
C ALA A 30 -15.16 3.30 -6.09
N ILE A 31 -13.88 3.54 -5.80
CA ILE A 31 -13.12 4.65 -6.39
C ILE A 31 -12.42 4.29 -7.72
N GLY A 32 -12.59 3.06 -8.21
CA GLY A 32 -12.07 2.62 -9.52
C GLY A 32 -10.61 2.18 -9.52
N TYR A 33 -10.06 1.73 -8.39
CA TYR A 33 -8.73 1.13 -8.37
C TYR A 33 -8.82 -0.32 -8.87
N GLU A 34 -8.16 -0.61 -9.99
CA GLU A 34 -8.23 -1.94 -10.61
C GLU A 34 -7.09 -2.86 -10.18
N ARG A 35 -5.84 -2.40 -10.33
CA ARG A 35 -4.64 -3.20 -10.07
C ARG A 35 -3.59 -2.41 -9.29
N PRO A 36 -2.89 -3.05 -8.33
CA PRO A 36 -1.82 -2.37 -7.63
C PRO A 36 -0.64 -2.12 -8.57
N SER A 37 0.02 -0.97 -8.39
CA SER A 37 1.29 -0.70 -9.04
C SER A 37 2.42 -1.57 -8.43
N PRO A 38 3.57 -1.75 -9.11
CA PRO A 38 4.67 -2.55 -8.58
C PRO A 38 5.15 -2.11 -7.20
N ILE A 39 5.18 -0.79 -6.93
CA ILE A 39 5.57 -0.27 -5.61
C ILE A 39 4.50 -0.57 -4.54
N GLN A 40 3.22 -0.54 -4.90
CA GLN A 40 2.12 -0.90 -3.99
C GLN A 40 2.17 -2.38 -3.63
N ALA A 41 2.29 -3.25 -4.63
CA ALA A 41 2.38 -4.70 -4.44
C ALA A 41 3.60 -5.10 -3.57
N ALA A 42 4.72 -4.40 -3.72
CA ALA A 42 5.92 -4.64 -2.92
C ALA A 42 5.83 -4.10 -1.48
N CYS A 43 5.24 -2.93 -1.27
CA CYS A 43 5.24 -2.26 0.03
C CYS A 43 4.08 -2.68 0.95
N ILE A 44 2.88 -2.83 0.41
CA ILE A 44 1.65 -3.01 1.22
C ILE A 44 1.77 -4.22 2.18
N PRO A 45 2.16 -5.43 1.73
CA PRO A 45 2.24 -6.58 2.63
C PRO A 45 3.30 -6.43 3.72
N LEU A 46 4.38 -5.69 3.46
CA LEU A 46 5.44 -5.44 4.44
C LEU A 46 4.99 -4.44 5.51
N LEU A 47 4.30 -3.37 5.10
CA LEU A 47 3.78 -2.36 6.03
C LEU A 47 2.66 -2.92 6.91
N LEU A 48 1.79 -3.77 6.37
CA LEU A 48 0.76 -4.46 7.17
C LEU A 48 1.37 -5.37 8.25
N LYS A 49 2.57 -5.92 8.01
CA LYS A 49 3.36 -6.68 8.98
C LYS A 49 4.14 -5.80 9.97
N GLY A 50 4.15 -4.48 9.76
CA GLY A 50 4.84 -3.52 10.62
C GLY A 50 6.33 -3.43 10.39
N HIS A 51 6.80 -3.78 9.19
CA HIS A 51 8.20 -3.62 8.84
C HIS A 51 8.51 -2.17 8.45
N ASP A 52 9.69 -1.69 8.85
CA ASP A 52 10.28 -0.47 8.33
C ASP A 52 10.80 -0.70 6.91
N LEU A 53 10.67 0.30 6.04
CA LEU A 53 11.10 0.17 4.65
C LEU A 53 11.53 1.48 4.01
N LEU A 54 12.43 1.36 3.03
CA LEU A 54 12.78 2.41 2.09
C LEU A 54 12.16 2.09 0.73
N GLY A 55 11.11 2.83 0.36
CA GLY A 55 10.44 2.68 -0.93
C GLY A 55 10.96 3.67 -1.96
N GLN A 56 11.62 3.20 -3.02
CA GLN A 56 12.06 4.02 -4.14
C GLN A 56 11.21 3.75 -5.38
N ALA A 57 10.54 4.78 -5.89
CA ALA A 57 9.85 4.73 -7.18
C ALA A 57 9.70 6.15 -7.77
N GLN A 58 9.47 6.25 -9.08
CA GLN A 58 9.27 7.52 -9.77
C GLN A 58 7.97 8.23 -9.31
N THR A 59 7.85 9.54 -9.50
CA THR A 59 6.59 10.27 -9.23
C THR A 59 5.45 9.74 -10.11
N GLY A 60 4.22 9.77 -9.61
CA GLY A 60 3.05 9.25 -10.34
C GLY A 60 2.88 7.72 -10.33
N THR A 61 3.76 6.97 -9.65
CA THR A 61 3.70 5.50 -9.58
C THR A 61 2.84 4.94 -8.44
N GLY A 62 2.08 5.79 -7.74
CA GLY A 62 1.17 5.35 -6.68
C GLY A 62 1.83 5.13 -5.31
N LYS A 63 3.02 5.71 -5.05
CA LYS A 63 3.72 5.65 -3.75
C LYS A 63 2.84 6.08 -2.57
N THR A 64 1.99 7.10 -2.76
CA THR A 64 1.10 7.60 -1.71
C THR A 64 0.15 6.51 -1.23
N ALA A 65 -0.53 5.83 -2.15
CA ALA A 65 -1.40 4.70 -1.80
C ALA A 65 -0.61 3.51 -1.24
N ALA A 66 0.65 3.32 -1.68
CA ALA A 66 1.51 2.24 -1.20
C ALA A 66 1.77 2.30 0.32
N PHE A 67 1.85 3.50 0.91
CA PHE A 67 1.91 3.65 2.37
C PHE A 67 0.56 3.98 3.01
N ALA A 68 -0.33 4.72 2.34
CA ALA A 68 -1.57 5.19 2.95
C ALA A 68 -2.54 4.05 3.24
N LEU A 69 -2.73 3.11 2.30
CA LEU A 69 -3.66 1.98 2.47
C LEU A 69 -3.32 1.11 3.71
N PRO A 70 -2.07 0.65 3.91
CA PRO A 70 -1.74 -0.15 5.08
C PRO A 70 -1.76 0.66 6.38
N LEU A 71 -1.46 1.97 6.34
CA LEU A 71 -1.58 2.84 7.53
C LEU A 71 -3.05 3.06 7.93
N LEU A 72 -3.93 3.37 6.98
CA LEU A 72 -5.37 3.51 7.21
C LEU A 72 -5.98 2.20 7.76
N SER A 73 -5.50 1.06 7.27
CA SER A 73 -5.93 -0.27 7.73
C SER A 73 -5.59 -0.56 9.20
N ARG A 74 -4.74 0.26 9.82
CA ARG A 74 -4.28 0.11 11.22
C ARG A 74 -4.86 1.15 12.17
N ILE A 75 -5.60 2.14 11.65
CA ILE A 75 -6.21 3.18 12.48
C ILE A 75 -7.38 2.58 13.27
N ASP A 76 -7.36 2.81 14.58
CA ASP A 76 -8.49 2.59 15.47
C ASP A 76 -9.39 3.83 15.48
N ALA A 77 -10.56 3.73 14.84
CA ALA A 77 -11.53 4.82 14.79
C ALA A 77 -12.18 5.15 16.15
N GLY A 78 -12.04 4.29 17.16
CA GLY A 78 -12.49 4.55 18.53
C GLY A 78 -11.56 5.46 19.33
N LEU A 79 -10.32 5.66 18.88
CA LEU A 79 -9.31 6.47 19.55
C LEU A 79 -9.17 7.84 18.87
N ASN A 80 -9.53 8.90 19.59
CA ASN A 80 -9.41 10.28 19.12
C ASN A 80 -8.05 10.89 19.45
N GLU A 81 -6.99 10.28 18.91
CA GLU A 81 -5.60 10.74 19.08
C GLU A 81 -4.78 10.51 17.78
N PRO A 82 -3.66 11.23 17.59
CA PRO A 82 -2.81 11.02 16.42
C PRO A 82 -2.18 9.61 16.42
N GLN A 83 -2.58 8.78 15.46
CA GLN A 83 -2.07 7.40 15.29
C GLN A 83 -1.08 7.25 14.14
N VAL A 84 -1.05 8.22 13.21
CA VAL A 84 -0.21 8.21 12.01
C VAL A 84 0.37 9.60 11.76
N LEU A 85 1.67 9.68 11.52
CA LEU A 85 2.36 10.91 11.11
C LEU A 85 2.98 10.71 9.73
N VAL A 86 2.58 11.55 8.77
CA VAL A 86 3.15 11.61 7.42
C VAL A 86 3.86 12.95 7.26
N LEU A 87 5.14 12.92 6.91
CA LEU A 87 5.94 14.11 6.65
C LEU A 87 6.10 14.30 5.14
N THR A 88 5.79 15.50 4.65
CA THR A 88 5.99 15.89 3.25
C THR A 88 6.96 17.07 3.17
N PRO A 89 7.79 17.16 2.11
CA PRO A 89 8.80 18.21 2.00
C PRO A 89 8.21 19.60 1.70
N THR A 90 6.99 19.65 1.15
CA THR A 90 6.31 20.89 0.77
C THR A 90 4.82 20.80 1.11
N ARG A 91 4.14 21.96 1.18
CA ARG A 91 2.67 22.02 1.15
C ARG A 91 2.14 21.67 -0.23
#